data_AF-A0A0G1AGM2-F1
#
_entry.id   AF-A0A0G1AGM2-F1
#
_cell.length_a   1.000
_cell.length_b   1.000
_cell.length_c   1.000
_cell.angle_alpha   90.00
_cell.angle_beta   90.00
_cell.angle_gamma   90.00
#
_symmetry.space_group_name_H-M   'P 1'
#
loop_
_entity.id
_entity.type
_entity.pdbx_description
1 polymer ?
#
loop_
_entity_poly.entity_id
_entity_poly.type
_entity_poly.pdbx_seq_one_letter_code
_entity_poly.pdbx_strand_id
1 'polypeptide(L)'
;MLFITLLITRSLEFLIHLFGLGAGGTWPGHAALKIYPGILADPGIRPSLGTILVSGTNGKTTTTKMLCRVLTQKGYSVVTNASGANLTNGLVSALLSAKHLFSRRPADYAVLEVDEFALPSVLKQLPAKGVVLLNLSRDQLDRYGETDLILERWENSINESNVNFVVLDKSFDYFNKMLFPSGTEVLDAESIPEETLPAELNEKFHPKNIKAVLTTLSFLGITINESVSLLSDFEPAYGRGESVRVGDLNFHIFLAKNPASLTANLKDLEKKKSEFDAVLFILNDNIPDGRDVSWIYDVDSSVIFSGCSDKEIYVSGVRGFDMAVRIDYAGVVIPKENVLTSVPEIVGRIKNKNTLKNIIVFPNYSAMLYFRKMLTGRKIL
;
A
#
# COMPACT_ATOMS: atom_id res chain seq x y z
N MET A 1 24.60 -3.53 -23.83
CA MET A 1 24.30 -2.41 -22.90
C MET A 1 23.96 -2.93 -21.50
N LEU A 2 23.02 -3.88 -21.38
CA LEU A 2 22.59 -4.43 -20.08
C LEU A 2 23.72 -4.91 -19.14
N PHE A 3 24.72 -5.63 -19.65
CA PHE A 3 25.84 -6.12 -18.83
C PHE A 3 26.65 -4.97 -18.20
N ILE A 4 26.94 -3.92 -18.95
CA ILE A 4 27.64 -2.72 -18.47
C ILE A 4 26.78 -2.02 -17.42
N THR A 5 25.48 -1.87 -17.69
CA THR A 5 24.53 -1.30 -16.75
C THR A 5 24.53 -2.08 -15.43
N LEU A 6 24.41 -3.41 -15.48
CA LEU A 6 24.44 -4.29 -14.28
C LEU A 6 25.73 -4.13 -13.46
N LEU A 7 26.88 -4.05 -14.11
CA LEU A 7 28.16 -3.85 -13.43
C LEU A 7 28.21 -2.50 -12.70
N ILE A 8 27.79 -1.42 -13.38
CA ILE A 8 27.78 -0.07 -12.80
C ILE A 8 26.79 0.01 -11.64
N THR A 9 25.57 -0.50 -11.83
CA THR A 9 24.52 -0.43 -10.80
C THR A 9 24.87 -1.25 -9.57
N ARG A 10 25.47 -2.43 -9.73
CA ARG A 10 25.95 -3.24 -8.60
C ARG A 10 27.11 -2.59 -7.86
N SER A 11 28.01 -1.93 -8.58
CA SER A 11 29.09 -1.16 -7.96
C SER A 11 28.52 0.00 -7.14
N LEU A 12 27.52 0.69 -7.69
CA LEU A 12 26.80 1.77 -6.99
C LEU A 12 26.09 1.27 -5.73
N GLU A 13 25.37 0.14 -5.84
CA GLU A 13 24.66 -0.48 -4.73
C GLU A 13 25.63 -0.91 -3.61
N PHE A 14 26.75 -1.54 -3.97
CA PHE A 14 27.82 -1.88 -3.04
C PHE A 14 28.38 -0.65 -2.32
N LEU A 15 28.65 0.45 -3.04
CA LEU A 15 29.13 1.70 -2.45
C LEU A 15 28.09 2.34 -1.51
N ILE A 16 26.81 2.37 -1.89
CA ILE A 16 25.74 2.92 -1.05
C ILE A 16 25.66 2.17 0.28
N HIS A 17 25.72 0.83 0.23
CA HIS A 17 25.72 0.00 1.43
C HIS A 17 27.00 0.17 2.26
N LEU A 18 28.17 0.26 1.62
CA LEU A 18 29.45 0.43 2.29
C LEU A 18 29.52 1.76 3.07
N PHE A 19 28.96 2.84 2.51
CA PHE A 19 28.96 4.17 3.13
C PHE A 19 27.72 4.46 3.99
N GLY A 20 26.79 3.52 4.11
CA GLY A 20 25.58 3.69 4.93
C GLY A 20 24.66 4.84 4.46
N LEU A 21 24.68 5.18 3.17
CA LEU A 21 23.98 6.34 2.59
C LEU A 21 22.46 6.12 2.39
N GLY A 22 21.89 5.07 2.99
CA GLY A 22 20.46 4.71 2.96
C GLY A 22 20.18 3.36 2.31
N ALA A 23 18.89 3.01 2.19
CA ALA A 23 18.44 1.71 1.67
C ALA A 23 18.65 1.51 0.16
N GLY A 24 19.11 2.53 -0.58
CA GLY A 24 19.51 2.41 -2.00
C GLY A 24 18.41 2.04 -3.01
N GLY A 25 17.16 1.83 -2.59
CA GLY A 25 16.16 1.09 -3.39
C GLY A 25 15.80 1.63 -4.77
N THR A 26 16.06 2.92 -5.08
CA THR A 26 15.75 3.55 -6.38
C THR A 26 16.96 4.03 -7.17
N TRP A 27 18.11 4.20 -6.52
CA TRP A 27 19.32 4.78 -7.12
C TRP A 27 19.92 3.92 -8.23
N PRO A 28 20.06 2.58 -8.07
CA PRO A 28 20.49 1.68 -9.14
C PRO A 28 19.61 1.84 -10.38
N GLY A 29 18.28 1.87 -10.22
CA GLY A 29 17.36 2.06 -11.32
C GLY A 29 17.43 3.44 -11.99
N HIS A 30 17.66 4.50 -11.22
CA HIS A 30 17.85 5.84 -11.78
C HIS A 30 19.14 5.92 -12.62
N ALA A 31 20.25 5.37 -12.12
CA ALA A 31 21.49 5.27 -12.88
C ALA A 31 21.32 4.39 -14.13
N ALA A 32 20.62 3.26 -13.99
CA ALA A 32 20.34 2.35 -15.08
C ALA A 32 19.58 3.02 -16.23
N LEU A 33 18.54 3.80 -15.93
CA LEU A 33 17.75 4.50 -16.94
C LEU A 33 18.56 5.61 -17.65
N LYS A 34 19.57 6.20 -17.00
CA LYS A 34 20.49 7.14 -17.67
C LYS A 34 21.45 6.44 -18.63
N ILE A 35 21.96 5.28 -18.25
CA ILE A 35 22.92 4.50 -19.06
C ILE A 35 22.19 3.75 -20.19
N TYR A 36 21.02 3.23 -19.89
CA TYR A 36 20.18 2.44 -20.77
C TYR A 36 18.70 2.86 -20.64
N PRO A 37 18.27 3.90 -21.36
CA PRO A 37 16.89 4.40 -21.28
C PRO A 37 15.82 3.36 -21.62
N GLY A 38 16.08 2.49 -22.60
CA GLY A 38 15.17 1.41 -23.01
C GLY A 38 15.27 0.11 -22.21
N ILE A 39 15.88 0.12 -21.01
CA ILE A 39 16.19 -1.11 -20.27
C ILE A 39 14.95 -1.95 -19.92
N LEU A 40 13.80 -1.31 -19.69
CA LEU A 40 12.55 -2.02 -19.39
C LEU A 40 12.09 -2.95 -20.52
N ALA A 41 12.46 -2.64 -21.76
CA ALA A 41 12.17 -3.47 -22.92
C ALA A 41 13.20 -4.59 -23.11
N ASP A 42 14.33 -4.60 -22.40
CA ASP A 42 15.40 -5.59 -22.59
C ASP A 42 14.93 -6.99 -22.13
N PRO A 43 15.01 -8.02 -22.99
CA PRO A 43 14.61 -9.38 -22.62
C PRO A 43 15.42 -9.99 -21.47
N GLY A 44 16.64 -9.50 -21.23
CA GLY A 44 17.51 -9.97 -20.18
C GLY A 44 17.02 -9.65 -18.77
N ILE A 45 16.17 -8.64 -18.58
CA ILE A 45 15.56 -8.33 -17.28
C ILE A 45 14.15 -8.92 -17.11
N ARG A 46 13.68 -9.73 -18.07
CA ARG A 46 12.33 -10.30 -18.04
C ARG A 46 12.29 -11.61 -17.25
N PRO A 47 11.32 -11.78 -16.33
CA PRO A 47 11.08 -13.04 -15.65
C PRO A 47 10.71 -14.17 -16.63
N SER A 48 10.88 -15.42 -16.19
CA SER A 48 10.73 -16.61 -17.03
C SER A 48 9.27 -16.93 -17.37
N LEU A 49 8.37 -16.76 -16.41
CA LEU A 49 6.93 -17.02 -16.48
C LEU A 49 6.11 -15.73 -16.63
N GLY A 50 6.72 -14.56 -16.47
CA GLY A 50 6.16 -13.26 -16.83
C GLY A 50 6.10 -12.24 -15.69
N THR A 51 5.67 -11.02 -16.03
CA THR A 51 5.52 -9.90 -15.09
C THR A 51 4.05 -9.62 -14.84
N ILE A 52 3.66 -9.48 -13.57
CA ILE A 52 2.32 -9.07 -13.13
C ILE A 52 2.44 -7.68 -12.52
N LEU A 53 1.67 -6.73 -13.04
CA LEU A 53 1.64 -5.36 -12.51
C LEU A 53 0.41 -5.18 -11.63
N VAL A 54 0.58 -4.59 -10.45
CA VAL A 54 -0.52 -4.29 -9.52
C VAL A 54 -0.63 -2.78 -9.39
N SER A 55 -1.79 -2.21 -9.73
CA SER A 55 -2.04 -0.77 -9.71
C SER A 55 -3.39 -0.41 -9.11
N GLY A 56 -3.52 0.83 -8.64
CA GLY A 56 -4.70 1.37 -7.95
C GLY A 56 -4.32 2.25 -6.78
N THR A 57 -5.16 3.19 -6.41
CA THR A 57 -4.88 4.15 -5.32
C THR A 57 -4.66 3.46 -3.96
N ASN A 58 -5.41 2.39 -3.66
CA ASN A 58 -5.30 1.64 -2.41
C ASN A 58 -5.13 0.14 -2.64
N GLY A 59 -4.43 -0.52 -1.71
CA GLY A 59 -4.31 -1.99 -1.66
C GLY A 59 -3.10 -2.58 -2.39
N LYS A 60 -2.39 -1.81 -3.23
CA LYS A 60 -1.27 -2.26 -4.07
C LYS A 60 -0.24 -3.10 -3.32
N THR A 61 0.34 -2.56 -2.25
CA THR A 61 1.38 -3.25 -1.46
C THR A 61 0.87 -4.54 -0.83
N THR A 62 -0.37 -4.55 -0.33
CA THR A 62 -0.97 -5.72 0.32
C THR A 62 -1.22 -6.81 -0.70
N THR A 63 -1.89 -6.49 -1.81
CA THR A 63 -2.12 -7.41 -2.93
C THR A 63 -0.81 -7.97 -3.48
N THR A 64 0.18 -7.10 -3.73
CA THR A 64 1.50 -7.49 -4.24
C THR A 64 2.19 -8.48 -3.32
N LYS A 65 2.19 -8.23 -2.00
CA LYS A 65 2.83 -9.13 -1.03
C LYS A 65 2.11 -10.47 -0.90
N MET A 66 0.78 -10.49 -0.92
CA MET A 66 0.00 -11.73 -0.90
C MET A 66 0.27 -12.59 -2.15
N LEU A 67 0.30 -11.97 -3.34
CA LEU A 67 0.70 -12.66 -4.58
C LEU A 67 2.11 -13.23 -4.49
N CYS A 68 3.07 -12.43 -4.01
CA CYS A 68 4.45 -12.90 -3.84
C CYS A 68 4.53 -14.07 -2.85
N ARG A 69 3.85 -13.98 -1.71
CA ARG A 69 3.82 -15.02 -0.67
C ARG A 69 3.40 -16.37 -1.25
N VAL A 70 2.25 -16.40 -1.93
CA VAL A 70 1.70 -17.64 -2.50
C VAL A 70 2.61 -18.19 -3.59
N LEU A 71 3.05 -17.34 -4.53
CA LEU A 71 3.94 -17.78 -5.61
C LEU A 71 5.27 -18.34 -5.07
N THR A 72 5.87 -17.68 -4.08
CA THR A 72 7.11 -18.17 -3.44
C THR A 72 6.89 -19.47 -2.69
N GLN A 73 5.78 -19.65 -1.97
CA GLN A 73 5.47 -20.92 -1.31
C GLN A 73 5.16 -22.06 -2.28
N LYS A 74 4.67 -21.76 -3.49
CA LYS A 74 4.56 -22.74 -4.59
C LYS A 74 5.91 -23.07 -5.24
N GLY A 75 7.01 -22.50 -4.74
CA GLY A 75 8.36 -22.79 -5.19
C GLY A 75 8.87 -21.89 -6.30
N TYR A 76 8.13 -20.86 -6.70
CA TYR A 76 8.58 -19.92 -7.71
C TYR A 76 9.56 -18.90 -7.13
N SER A 77 10.59 -18.56 -7.90
CA SER A 77 11.39 -17.37 -7.63
C SER A 77 10.60 -16.13 -8.06
N VAL A 78 10.48 -15.14 -7.16
CA VAL A 78 9.64 -13.94 -7.39
C VAL A 78 10.43 -12.67 -7.11
N VAL A 79 10.40 -11.73 -8.06
CA VAL A 79 10.91 -10.35 -7.87
C VAL A 79 9.77 -9.43 -7.48
N THR A 80 10.01 -8.55 -6.51
CA THR A 80 9.07 -7.46 -6.17
C THR A 80 9.82 -6.20 -5.73
N ASN A 81 9.22 -5.04 -5.92
CA ASN A 81 9.74 -3.75 -5.46
C ASN A 81 9.37 -3.48 -3.99
N ALA A 82 9.94 -4.30 -3.09
CA ALA A 82 9.60 -4.34 -1.66
C ALA A 82 9.75 -3.01 -0.89
N SER A 83 10.55 -2.07 -1.41
CA SER A 83 10.73 -0.72 -0.85
C SER A 83 9.52 0.21 -1.06
N GLY A 84 8.50 -0.22 -1.81
CA GLY A 84 7.37 0.63 -2.20
C GLY A 84 7.71 1.63 -3.29
N ALA A 85 8.90 1.52 -3.90
CA ALA A 85 9.30 2.33 -5.04
C ALA A 85 8.51 1.92 -6.29
N ASN A 86 7.34 2.53 -6.45
CA ASN A 86 6.30 2.18 -7.43
C ASN A 86 6.41 2.93 -8.77
N LEU A 87 7.45 3.75 -8.93
CA LEU A 87 7.80 4.44 -10.17
C LEU A 87 8.82 3.64 -10.99
N THR A 88 8.98 3.99 -12.27
CA THR A 88 9.84 3.32 -13.26
C THR A 88 11.24 2.99 -12.75
N ASN A 89 11.91 3.92 -12.06
CA ASN A 89 13.24 3.69 -11.49
C ASN A 89 13.24 2.62 -10.39
N GLY A 90 12.22 2.58 -9.53
CA GLY A 90 12.04 1.54 -8.53
C GLY A 90 11.87 0.15 -9.15
N LEU A 91 11.06 0.07 -10.22
CA LEU A 91 10.84 -1.18 -10.96
C LEU A 91 12.14 -1.70 -11.59
N VAL A 92 12.88 -0.82 -12.27
CA VAL A 92 14.18 -1.17 -12.86
C VAL A 92 15.16 -1.63 -11.79
N SER A 93 15.21 -0.92 -10.67
CA SER A 93 16.08 -1.27 -9.54
C SER A 93 15.77 -2.68 -9.02
N ALA A 94 14.50 -3.01 -8.79
CA ALA A 94 14.07 -4.33 -8.33
C ALA A 94 14.44 -5.45 -9.32
N LEU A 95 14.19 -5.25 -10.62
CA LEU A 95 14.49 -6.24 -11.66
C LEU A 95 16.00 -6.47 -11.84
N LEU A 96 16.82 -5.42 -11.73
CA LEU A 96 18.28 -5.53 -11.83
C LEU A 96 18.89 -6.20 -10.60
N SER A 97 18.40 -5.87 -9.42
CA SER A 97 18.92 -6.43 -8.16
C SER A 97 18.71 -7.95 -8.08
N ALA A 98 17.57 -8.43 -8.59
CA ALA A 98 17.27 -9.86 -8.67
C ALA A 98 18.08 -10.60 -9.75
N LYS A 99 18.61 -9.90 -10.76
CA LYS A 99 19.35 -10.54 -11.85
C LYS A 99 20.79 -10.82 -11.44
N HIS A 100 21.16 -12.10 -11.35
CA HIS A 100 22.56 -12.52 -11.26
C HIS A 100 23.33 -12.20 -12.56
N LEU A 101 24.61 -11.81 -12.41
CA LEU A 101 25.46 -11.34 -13.51
C LEU A 101 25.53 -12.28 -14.71
N PHE A 102 25.49 -13.59 -14.45
CA PHE A 102 25.55 -14.65 -15.47
C PHE A 102 24.22 -15.38 -15.68
N SER A 103 23.16 -15.00 -14.95
CA SER A 103 21.86 -15.63 -15.14
C SER A 103 21.18 -15.10 -16.40
N ARG A 104 20.58 -16.02 -17.16
CA ARG A 104 19.75 -15.68 -18.33
C ARG A 104 18.52 -14.87 -17.94
N ARG A 105 17.93 -15.11 -16.76
CA ARG A 105 16.69 -14.47 -16.28
C ARG A 105 16.77 -14.11 -14.79
N PRO A 106 16.07 -13.06 -14.32
CA PRO A 106 16.12 -12.66 -12.92
C PRO A 106 15.37 -13.61 -11.98
N ALA A 107 14.19 -14.10 -12.38
CA ALA A 107 13.34 -15.00 -11.60
C ALA A 107 12.27 -15.63 -12.49
N ASP A 108 11.34 -16.39 -11.89
CA ASP A 108 10.19 -16.96 -12.56
C ASP A 108 9.09 -15.92 -12.79
N TYR A 109 8.69 -15.22 -11.73
CA TYR A 109 7.74 -14.13 -11.81
C TYR A 109 8.38 -12.80 -11.36
N ALA A 110 7.86 -11.70 -11.88
CA ALA A 110 7.93 -10.41 -11.19
C ALA A 110 6.50 -9.98 -10.84
N VAL A 111 6.27 -9.62 -9.58
CA VAL A 111 5.02 -9.01 -9.13
C VAL A 111 5.37 -7.61 -8.64
N LEU A 112 5.00 -6.61 -9.43
CA LEU A 112 5.45 -5.24 -9.25
C LEU A 112 4.27 -4.34 -8.90
N GLU A 113 4.38 -3.64 -7.77
CA GLU A 113 3.49 -2.54 -7.43
C GLU A 113 3.84 -1.33 -8.31
N VAL A 114 2.86 -0.79 -9.03
CA VAL A 114 3.06 0.35 -9.93
C VAL A 114 2.10 1.48 -9.53
N ASP A 115 2.62 2.70 -9.52
CA ASP A 115 1.80 3.89 -9.33
C ASP A 115 0.76 4.03 -10.46
N GLU A 116 -0.43 4.51 -10.11
CA GLU A 116 -1.54 4.70 -11.04
C GLU A 116 -1.18 5.61 -12.22
N PHE A 117 -0.37 6.66 -12.00
CA PHE A 117 0.08 7.54 -13.08
C PHE A 117 1.25 6.97 -13.88
N ALA A 118 2.05 6.10 -13.26
CA ALA A 118 3.20 5.48 -13.92
C ALA A 118 2.80 4.29 -14.80
N LEU A 119 1.70 3.59 -14.48
CA LEU A 119 1.27 2.37 -15.16
C LEU A 119 1.25 2.50 -16.70
N PRO A 120 0.65 3.55 -17.31
CA PRO A 120 0.66 3.70 -18.78
C PRO A 120 2.06 3.76 -19.38
N SER A 121 2.98 4.49 -18.74
CA SER A 121 4.37 4.61 -19.21
C SER A 121 5.14 3.30 -19.05
N VAL A 122 4.86 2.55 -17.98
CA VAL A 122 5.46 1.24 -17.72
C VAL A 122 4.98 0.21 -18.75
N LEU A 123 3.68 0.12 -19.03
CA LEU A 123 3.12 -0.82 -20.01
C LEU A 123 3.67 -0.62 -21.42
N LYS A 124 3.98 0.63 -21.80
CA LYS A 124 4.62 0.96 -23.09
C LYS A 124 6.05 0.40 -23.24
N GLN A 125 6.73 0.12 -22.13
CA GLN A 125 8.14 -0.24 -22.13
C GLN A 125 8.39 -1.67 -21.64
N LEU A 126 7.64 -2.13 -20.65
CA LEU A 126 7.79 -3.42 -19.99
C LEU A 126 6.67 -4.36 -20.42
N PRO A 127 6.98 -5.43 -21.18
CA PRO A 127 5.98 -6.43 -21.51
C PRO A 127 5.46 -7.13 -20.25
N ALA A 128 4.22 -6.86 -19.89
CA ALA A 128 3.53 -7.47 -18.78
C ALA A 128 2.70 -8.68 -19.26
N LYS A 129 2.69 -9.75 -18.47
CA LYS A 129 1.82 -10.91 -18.68
C LYS A 129 0.39 -10.60 -18.25
N GLY A 130 0.21 -9.83 -17.18
CA GLY A 130 -1.11 -9.40 -16.74
C GLY A 130 -1.07 -8.21 -15.80
N VAL A 131 -2.24 -7.61 -15.62
CA VAL A 131 -2.42 -6.40 -14.81
C VAL A 131 -3.55 -6.61 -13.81
N VAL A 132 -3.32 -6.26 -12.55
CA VAL A 132 -4.32 -6.29 -11.47
C VAL A 132 -4.66 -4.85 -11.14
N LEU A 133 -5.88 -4.43 -11.49
CA LEU A 133 -6.42 -3.10 -11.25
C LEU A 133 -7.32 -3.14 -10.00
N LEU A 134 -6.91 -2.44 -8.94
CA LEU A 134 -7.61 -2.51 -7.65
C LEU A 134 -8.77 -1.51 -7.57
N ASN A 135 -8.48 -0.24 -7.27
CA ASN A 135 -9.46 0.82 -7.13
C ASN A 135 -8.83 2.17 -7.44
N LEU A 136 -9.64 3.12 -7.91
CA LEU A 136 -9.29 4.52 -8.00
C LEU A 136 -10.15 5.30 -7.01
N SER A 137 -9.53 5.77 -5.93
CA SER A 137 -10.13 6.72 -5.01
C SER A 137 -9.76 8.14 -5.40
N ARG A 138 -10.70 9.05 -5.19
CA ARG A 138 -10.56 10.49 -5.44
C ARG A 138 -9.64 11.17 -4.41
N ASP A 139 -9.32 10.48 -3.33
CA ASP A 139 -8.66 11.05 -2.15
C ASP A 139 -7.14 11.28 -2.32
N GLN A 140 -6.57 10.95 -3.48
CA GLN A 140 -5.21 11.30 -3.91
C GLN A 140 -5.21 12.11 -5.23
N LEU A 141 -6.39 12.34 -5.81
CA LEU A 141 -6.59 12.83 -7.17
C LEU A 141 -7.49 14.07 -7.11
N ASP A 142 -6.84 15.22 -7.13
CA ASP A 142 -7.52 16.49 -7.01
C ASP A 142 -8.44 16.71 -8.23
N ARG A 143 -9.73 16.92 -7.95
CA ARG A 143 -10.79 17.38 -8.86
C ARG A 143 -11.36 16.37 -9.87
N TYR A 144 -12.67 16.50 -10.10
CA TYR A 144 -13.44 15.83 -11.16
C TYR A 144 -12.71 15.97 -12.51
N GLY A 145 -12.16 14.86 -13.02
CA GLY A 145 -11.43 14.79 -14.29
C GLY A 145 -10.19 13.88 -14.26
N GLU A 146 -9.49 13.79 -13.12
CA GLU A 146 -8.26 13.00 -13.06
C GLU A 146 -8.50 11.49 -13.05
N THR A 147 -9.51 10.99 -12.33
CA THR A 147 -9.83 9.55 -12.31
C THR A 147 -10.23 9.03 -13.69
N ASP A 148 -11.06 9.79 -14.42
CA ASP A 148 -11.50 9.42 -15.76
C ASP A 148 -10.34 9.46 -16.75
N LEU A 149 -9.45 10.47 -16.63
CA LEU A 149 -8.23 10.56 -17.43
C LEU A 149 -7.26 9.40 -17.14
N ILE A 150 -7.11 8.99 -15.87
CA ILE A 150 -6.29 7.83 -15.51
C ILE A 150 -6.88 6.55 -16.12
N LEU A 151 -8.20 6.37 -16.01
CA LEU A 151 -8.89 5.22 -16.61
C LEU A 151 -8.71 5.18 -18.12
N GLU A 152 -8.91 6.30 -18.81
CA GLU A 152 -8.69 6.41 -20.25
C GLU A 152 -7.24 6.07 -20.61
N ARG A 153 -6.27 6.57 -19.84
CA ARG A 153 -4.85 6.25 -20.06
C ARG A 153 -4.54 4.78 -19.79
N TRP A 154 -5.13 4.19 -18.76
CA TRP A 154 -5.00 2.77 -18.47
C TRP A 154 -5.56 1.94 -19.62
N GLU A 155 -6.79 2.21 -20.04
CA GLU A 155 -7.45 1.58 -21.18
C GLU A 155 -6.58 1.64 -22.43
N ASN A 156 -6.16 2.85 -22.85
CA ASN A 156 -5.33 3.03 -24.03
C ASN A 156 -4.00 2.27 -23.92
N SER A 157 -3.32 2.34 -22.76
CA SER A 157 -2.04 1.65 -22.57
C SER A 157 -2.18 0.13 -22.52
N ILE A 158 -3.31 -0.38 -22.01
CA ILE A 158 -3.61 -1.81 -21.99
C ILE A 158 -3.92 -2.28 -23.41
N ASN A 159 -4.73 -1.53 -24.17
CA ASN A 159 -5.05 -1.82 -25.57
C ASN A 159 -3.81 -1.81 -26.48
N GLU A 160 -2.85 -0.91 -26.21
CA GLU A 160 -1.56 -0.86 -26.91
C GLU A 160 -0.59 -1.98 -26.45
N SER A 161 -0.89 -2.66 -25.35
CA SER A 161 -0.05 -3.71 -24.76
C SER A 161 -0.62 -5.10 -25.02
N ASN A 162 0.26 -6.09 -25.20
CA ASN A 162 -0.14 -7.48 -25.35
C ASN A 162 -0.24 -8.19 -23.99
N VAL A 163 -1.10 -7.70 -23.11
CA VAL A 163 -1.37 -8.36 -21.81
C VAL A 163 -2.30 -9.56 -22.00
N ASN A 164 -2.00 -10.67 -21.33
CA ASN A 164 -2.81 -11.88 -21.44
C ASN A 164 -4.08 -11.79 -20.61
N PHE A 165 -4.01 -11.13 -19.46
CA PHE A 165 -5.15 -11.01 -18.56
C PHE A 165 -5.16 -9.67 -17.80
N VAL A 166 -6.36 -9.25 -17.44
CA VAL A 166 -6.61 -8.12 -16.54
C VAL A 166 -7.56 -8.60 -15.44
N VAL A 167 -7.17 -8.42 -14.18
CA VAL A 167 -8.05 -8.61 -13.01
C VAL A 167 -8.55 -7.24 -12.57
N LEU A 168 -9.86 -7.11 -12.41
CA LEU A 168 -10.51 -5.88 -11.91
C LEU A 168 -11.76 -6.23 -11.10
N ASP A 169 -12.30 -5.27 -10.35
CA ASP A 169 -13.51 -5.45 -9.53
C ASP A 169 -14.70 -4.72 -10.21
N LYS A 170 -15.61 -5.48 -10.84
CA LYS A 170 -16.75 -4.89 -11.56
C LYS A 170 -17.81 -4.25 -10.67
N SER A 171 -17.71 -4.34 -9.34
CA SER A 171 -18.54 -3.51 -8.46
C SER A 171 -18.20 -2.03 -8.56
N PHE A 172 -17.04 -1.68 -9.12
CA PHE A 172 -16.74 -0.33 -9.53
C PHE A 172 -17.25 -0.06 -10.95
N ASP A 173 -18.33 0.71 -11.07
CA ASP A 173 -18.99 1.02 -12.35
C ASP A 173 -18.05 1.56 -13.44
N TYR A 174 -16.98 2.24 -13.05
CA TYR A 174 -16.01 2.79 -14.00
C TYR A 174 -15.18 1.72 -14.71
N PHE A 175 -14.95 0.54 -14.10
CA PHE A 175 -14.27 -0.57 -14.78
C PHE A 175 -15.16 -1.27 -15.79
N ASN A 176 -16.49 -1.24 -15.61
CA ASN A 176 -17.44 -1.82 -16.58
C ASN A 176 -17.43 -1.09 -17.93
N LYS A 177 -16.95 0.15 -17.96
CA LYS A 177 -16.89 0.97 -19.17
C LYS A 177 -15.59 0.79 -19.96
N MET A 178 -14.59 0.12 -19.39
CA MET A 178 -13.29 -0.06 -20.04
C MET A 178 -13.38 -1.05 -21.19
N LEU A 179 -12.71 -0.73 -22.30
CA LEU A 179 -12.53 -1.62 -23.44
C LEU A 179 -11.16 -2.28 -23.42
N PHE A 180 -11.10 -3.58 -23.72
CA PHE A 180 -9.87 -4.38 -23.71
C PHE A 180 -9.64 -5.00 -25.09
N PRO A 181 -8.37 -5.27 -25.48
CA PRO A 181 -8.09 -5.76 -26.81
C PRO A 181 -8.47 -7.24 -26.95
N SER A 182 -8.80 -7.66 -28.17
CA SER A 182 -9.12 -9.05 -28.47
C SER A 182 -7.96 -9.97 -28.07
N GLY A 183 -8.23 -10.93 -27.17
CA GLY A 183 -7.23 -11.88 -26.66
C GLY A 183 -6.75 -11.61 -25.24
N THR A 184 -7.11 -10.46 -24.64
CA THR A 184 -6.96 -10.23 -23.19
C THR A 184 -8.14 -10.81 -22.44
N GLU A 185 -7.87 -11.69 -21.48
CA GLU A 185 -8.90 -12.24 -20.59
C GLU A 185 -9.19 -11.28 -19.43
N VAL A 186 -10.44 -10.81 -19.36
CA VAL A 186 -10.88 -9.88 -18.31
C VAL A 186 -11.56 -10.68 -17.20
N LEU A 187 -10.92 -10.72 -16.05
CA LEU A 187 -11.31 -11.50 -14.88
C LEU A 187 -11.92 -10.58 -13.82
N ASP A 188 -13.14 -10.88 -13.42
CA ASP A 188 -13.84 -10.12 -12.38
C ASP A 188 -13.55 -10.69 -10.99
N ALA A 189 -12.95 -9.88 -10.12
CA ALA A 189 -12.67 -10.23 -8.74
C ALA A 189 -13.94 -10.57 -7.95
N GLU A 190 -15.08 -9.97 -8.29
CA GLU A 190 -16.36 -10.26 -7.63
C GLU A 190 -16.94 -11.63 -8.00
N SER A 191 -16.35 -12.34 -8.97
CA SER A 191 -16.67 -13.75 -9.22
C SER A 191 -16.25 -14.67 -8.08
N ILE A 192 -15.40 -14.21 -7.14
CA ILE A 192 -15.07 -14.91 -5.91
C ILE A 192 -16.12 -14.56 -4.83
N PRO A 193 -16.97 -15.51 -4.43
CA PRO A 193 -18.01 -15.26 -3.42
C PRO A 193 -17.38 -14.91 -2.08
N GLU A 194 -17.97 -13.97 -1.34
CA GLU A 194 -17.42 -13.50 -0.07
C GLU A 194 -17.39 -14.61 0.99
N GLU A 195 -18.29 -15.60 0.90
CA GLU A 195 -18.34 -16.77 1.78
C GLU A 195 -17.13 -17.70 1.62
N THR A 196 -16.40 -17.60 0.49
CA THR A 196 -15.17 -18.37 0.27
C THR A 196 -13.95 -17.76 0.97
N LEU A 197 -14.08 -16.53 1.48
CA LEU A 197 -13.00 -15.83 2.15
C LEU A 197 -12.91 -16.29 3.62
N PRO A 198 -11.76 -16.83 4.06
CA PRO A 198 -11.57 -17.19 5.46
C PRO A 198 -11.75 -15.99 6.37
N ALA A 199 -12.44 -16.19 7.49
CA ALA A 199 -12.66 -15.15 8.51
C ALA A 199 -11.33 -14.50 8.95
N GLU A 200 -10.30 -15.31 9.19
CA GLU A 200 -8.96 -14.84 9.60
C GLU A 200 -8.32 -13.88 8.58
N LEU A 201 -8.51 -14.12 7.28
CA LEU A 201 -7.99 -13.24 6.24
C LEU A 201 -8.83 -11.97 6.12
N ASN A 202 -10.16 -12.09 6.19
CA ASN A 202 -11.08 -10.95 6.16
C ASN A 202 -10.91 -10.02 7.36
N GLU A 203 -10.51 -10.54 8.51
CA GLU A 203 -10.19 -9.72 9.68
C GLU A 203 -8.91 -8.90 9.49
N LYS A 204 -7.93 -9.44 8.75
CA LYS A 204 -6.61 -8.83 8.54
C LYS A 204 -6.54 -7.93 7.31
N PHE A 205 -7.34 -8.22 6.28
CA PHE A 205 -7.22 -7.59 4.97
C PHE A 205 -8.58 -7.23 4.37
N HIS A 206 -8.62 -6.14 3.61
CA HIS A 206 -9.82 -5.75 2.89
C HIS A 206 -10.26 -6.83 1.89
N PRO A 207 -11.54 -7.28 1.90
CA PRO A 207 -12.03 -8.40 1.07
C PRO A 207 -11.70 -8.26 -0.42
N LYS A 208 -11.91 -7.07 -0.99
CA LYS A 208 -11.56 -6.77 -2.40
C LYS A 208 -10.09 -7.08 -2.77
N ASN A 209 -9.15 -6.85 -1.84
CA ASN A 209 -7.74 -7.18 -2.10
C ASN A 209 -7.53 -8.70 -2.11
N ILE A 210 -8.19 -9.43 -1.20
CA ILE A 210 -8.12 -10.90 -1.14
C ILE A 210 -8.73 -11.49 -2.42
N LYS A 211 -9.93 -11.04 -2.82
CA LYS A 211 -10.58 -11.47 -4.06
C LYS A 211 -9.69 -11.24 -5.28
N ALA A 212 -9.09 -10.05 -5.44
CA ALA A 212 -8.17 -9.77 -6.54
C ALA A 212 -6.95 -10.73 -6.55
N VAL A 213 -6.41 -11.07 -5.38
CA VAL A 213 -5.31 -12.05 -5.24
C VAL A 213 -5.77 -13.45 -5.66
N LEU A 214 -6.91 -13.92 -5.14
CA LEU A 214 -7.44 -15.25 -5.44
C LEU A 214 -7.79 -15.41 -6.93
N THR A 215 -8.42 -14.41 -7.54
CA THR A 215 -8.72 -14.40 -8.98
C THR A 215 -7.44 -14.47 -9.82
N THR A 216 -6.43 -13.67 -9.46
CA THR A 216 -5.12 -13.70 -10.16
C THR A 216 -4.46 -15.08 -10.05
N LEU A 217 -4.40 -15.64 -8.85
CA LEU A 217 -3.75 -16.93 -8.60
C LEU A 217 -4.49 -18.09 -9.26
N SER A 218 -5.83 -18.06 -9.24
CA SER A 218 -6.67 -19.03 -9.95
C SER A 218 -6.38 -19.03 -11.45
N PHE A 219 -6.23 -17.85 -12.06
CA PHE A 219 -5.84 -17.74 -13.47
C PHE A 219 -4.43 -18.28 -13.75
N LEU A 220 -3.53 -18.17 -12.77
CA LEU A 220 -2.18 -18.75 -12.85
C LEU A 220 -2.15 -20.26 -12.53
N GLY A 221 -3.31 -20.89 -12.31
CA GLY A 221 -3.43 -22.33 -12.07
C GLY A 221 -3.26 -22.76 -10.60
N ILE A 222 -3.30 -21.83 -9.65
CA ILE A 222 -3.26 -22.12 -8.21
C ILE A 222 -4.68 -22.03 -7.66
N THR A 223 -5.20 -23.12 -7.10
CA THR A 223 -6.60 -23.17 -6.65
C THR A 223 -6.87 -22.18 -5.51
N ILE A 224 -8.13 -21.77 -5.33
CA ILE A 224 -8.54 -20.89 -4.23
C ILE A 224 -8.19 -21.51 -2.87
N ASN A 225 -8.49 -22.79 -2.67
CA ASN A 225 -8.23 -23.49 -1.41
C ASN A 225 -6.72 -23.54 -1.09
N GLU A 226 -5.88 -23.81 -2.09
CA GLU A 226 -4.42 -23.75 -1.91
C GLU A 226 -3.96 -22.32 -1.56
N SER A 227 -4.45 -21.32 -2.28
CA SER A 227 -4.08 -19.91 -2.07
C SER A 227 -4.45 -19.44 -0.65
N VAL A 228 -5.65 -19.79 -0.21
CA VAL A 228 -6.14 -19.54 1.16
C VAL A 228 -5.25 -20.21 2.20
N SER A 229 -4.94 -21.49 2.03
CA SER A 229 -4.09 -22.23 2.97
C SER A 229 -2.71 -21.58 3.10
N LEU A 230 -2.12 -21.16 1.98
CA LEU A 230 -0.81 -20.51 1.91
C LEU A 230 -0.80 -19.09 2.52
N LEU A 231 -1.97 -18.44 2.61
CA LEU A 231 -2.12 -17.11 3.21
C LEU A 231 -2.54 -17.14 4.68
N SER A 232 -2.90 -18.30 5.26
CA SER A 232 -3.41 -18.40 6.63
C SER A 232 -2.51 -17.73 7.70
N ASP A 233 -1.19 -17.83 7.55
CA ASP A 233 -0.20 -17.22 8.44
C ASP A 233 0.34 -15.86 7.96
N PHE A 234 -0.26 -15.29 6.91
CA PHE A 234 0.21 -14.04 6.32
C PHE A 234 -0.18 -12.84 7.18
N GLU A 235 0.84 -12.11 7.65
CA GLU A 235 0.65 -10.94 8.50
C GLU A 235 0.64 -9.63 7.70
N PRO A 236 -0.20 -8.66 8.08
CA PRO A 236 -0.21 -7.34 7.48
C PRO A 236 1.17 -6.67 7.53
N ALA A 237 1.49 -5.94 6.46
CA ALA A 237 2.64 -5.05 6.48
C ALA A 237 2.49 -4.01 7.60
N TYR A 238 3.59 -3.71 8.28
CA TYR A 238 3.68 -2.77 9.42
C TYR A 238 2.76 -1.54 9.29
N GLY A 239 2.03 -1.21 10.38
CA GLY A 239 1.16 -0.02 10.44
C GLY A 239 -0.26 -0.19 9.91
N ARG A 240 -0.66 -1.39 9.46
CA ARG A 240 -2.05 -1.73 9.11
C ARG A 240 -2.67 -2.63 10.18
N GLY A 241 -3.05 -2.04 11.32
CA GLY A 241 -3.67 -2.77 12.44
C GLY A 241 -2.69 -3.41 13.43
N GLU A 242 -1.44 -2.94 13.47
CA GLU A 242 -0.44 -3.42 14.44
C GLU A 242 -0.90 -3.09 15.86
N SER A 243 -0.89 -4.09 16.75
CA SER A 243 -1.19 -3.91 18.16
C SER A 243 0.10 -3.92 18.96
N VAL A 244 0.40 -2.82 19.66
CA VAL A 244 1.59 -2.69 20.51
C VAL A 244 1.15 -2.57 21.96
N ARG A 245 1.49 -3.58 22.76
CA ARG A 245 1.21 -3.59 24.19
C ARG A 245 2.31 -2.86 24.97
N VAL A 246 1.93 -1.89 25.80
CA VAL A 246 2.82 -1.15 26.70
C VAL A 246 2.19 -1.10 28.08
N GLY A 247 2.66 -1.98 28.97
CA GLY A 247 2.00 -2.22 30.26
C GLY A 247 0.61 -2.84 30.05
N ASP A 248 -0.41 -2.21 30.64
CA ASP A 248 -1.80 -2.64 30.52
C ASP A 248 -2.53 -2.01 29.32
N LEU A 249 -1.88 -1.09 28.61
CA LEU A 249 -2.42 -0.48 27.41
C LEU A 249 -2.07 -1.28 26.17
N ASN A 250 -3.03 -1.39 25.26
CA ASN A 250 -2.87 -1.92 23.93
C ASN A 250 -3.16 -0.83 22.89
N PHE A 251 -2.13 -0.44 22.13
CA PHE A 251 -2.24 0.56 21.08
C PHE A 251 -2.42 -0.13 19.73
N HIS A 252 -3.58 0.04 19.11
CA HIS A 252 -3.89 -0.47 17.79
C HIS A 252 -3.66 0.62 16.74
N ILE A 253 -2.63 0.46 15.92
CA ILE A 253 -2.12 1.49 15.02
C ILE A 253 -2.64 1.26 13.61
N PHE A 254 -3.42 2.21 13.11
CA PHE A 254 -3.97 2.21 11.75
C PHE A 254 -3.54 3.47 11.00
N LEU A 255 -2.67 3.30 10.01
CA LEU A 255 -2.20 4.42 9.18
C LEU A 255 -3.37 5.18 8.52
N ALA A 256 -3.39 6.49 8.71
CA ALA A 256 -4.34 7.43 8.10
C ALA A 256 -3.56 8.58 7.45
N LYS A 257 -3.36 8.50 6.13
CA LYS A 257 -2.51 9.44 5.36
C LYS A 257 -3.28 10.26 4.31
N ASN A 258 -4.56 9.97 4.14
CA ASN A 258 -5.44 10.58 3.15
C ASN A 258 -6.91 10.37 3.57
N PRO A 259 -7.87 11.06 2.91
CA PRO A 259 -9.27 10.97 3.28
C PRO A 259 -9.84 9.54 3.21
N ALA A 260 -9.44 8.75 2.21
CA ALA A 260 -9.86 7.36 2.03
C ALA A 260 -9.53 6.51 3.26
N SER A 261 -8.25 6.54 3.64
CA SER A 261 -7.72 5.72 4.72
C SER A 261 -8.32 6.10 6.05
N LEU A 262 -8.49 7.40 6.34
CA LEU A 262 -9.14 7.83 7.56
C LEU A 262 -10.62 7.45 7.58
N THR A 263 -11.33 7.64 6.47
CA THR A 263 -12.75 7.26 6.33
C THR A 263 -12.96 5.77 6.53
N ALA A 264 -12.13 4.93 5.91
CA ALA A 264 -12.20 3.48 6.06
C ALA A 264 -11.93 3.06 7.51
N ASN A 265 -10.86 3.59 8.12
CA ASN A 265 -10.50 3.28 9.51
C ASN A 265 -11.60 3.71 10.51
N LEU A 266 -12.25 4.86 10.29
CA LEU A 266 -13.35 5.33 11.14
C LEU A 266 -14.62 4.48 10.98
N LYS A 267 -14.94 4.04 9.75
CA LYS A 267 -16.06 3.12 9.51
C LYS A 267 -15.80 1.74 10.13
N ASP A 268 -14.56 1.28 10.14
CA ASP A 268 -14.18 0.04 10.82
C ASP A 268 -14.23 0.20 12.34
N LEU A 269 -13.80 1.35 12.88
CA LEU A 269 -13.97 1.68 14.29
C LEU A 269 -15.46 1.70 14.69
N GLU A 270 -16.34 2.25 13.84
CA GLU A 270 -17.78 2.29 14.09
C GLU A 270 -18.38 0.88 14.27
N LYS A 271 -17.94 -0.09 13.46
CA LYS A 271 -18.36 -1.50 13.57
C LYS A 271 -17.81 -2.19 14.83
N LYS A 272 -16.66 -1.72 15.33
CA LYS A 272 -15.92 -2.30 16.45
C LYS A 272 -15.89 -1.39 17.68
N LYS A 273 -16.90 -0.54 17.87
CA LYS A 273 -16.93 0.48 18.93
C LYS A 273 -16.65 -0.09 20.33
N SER A 274 -17.20 -1.25 20.65
CA SER A 274 -17.03 -1.87 21.98
C SER A 274 -15.60 -2.38 22.26
N GLU A 275 -14.73 -2.47 21.24
CA GLU A 275 -13.37 -2.97 21.41
C GLU A 275 -12.39 -1.88 21.89
N PHE A 276 -12.71 -0.60 21.68
CA PHE A 276 -11.81 0.54 21.92
C PHE A 276 -12.39 1.55 22.91
N ASP A 277 -11.54 1.97 23.85
CA ASP A 277 -11.89 2.94 24.91
C ASP A 277 -11.62 4.39 24.46
N ALA A 278 -10.57 4.59 23.65
CA ALA A 278 -10.10 5.92 23.25
C ALA A 278 -9.53 5.93 21.83
N VAL A 279 -9.52 7.13 21.23
CA VAL A 279 -8.93 7.41 19.91
C VAL A 279 -7.80 8.42 20.06
N LEU A 280 -6.64 8.12 19.49
CA LEU A 280 -5.50 9.03 19.40
C LEU A 280 -5.20 9.38 17.94
N PHE A 281 -5.39 10.64 17.56
CA PHE A 281 -4.96 11.16 16.27
C PHE A 281 -3.54 11.73 16.35
N ILE A 282 -2.67 11.42 15.39
CA ILE A 282 -1.33 12.01 15.31
C ILE A 282 -1.08 12.53 13.89
N LEU A 283 -1.04 13.85 13.74
CA LEU A 283 -0.90 14.51 12.43
C LEU A 283 0.42 15.30 12.35
N ASN A 284 1.26 14.94 11.38
CA ASN A 284 2.46 15.68 11.01
C ASN A 284 2.36 16.25 9.59
N ASP A 285 3.29 17.11 9.20
CA ASP A 285 3.41 17.67 7.84
C ASP A 285 4.83 17.56 7.28
N ASN A 286 5.56 16.49 7.62
CA ASN A 286 6.91 16.28 7.08
C ASN A 286 6.84 15.96 5.58
N ILE A 287 7.99 15.98 4.89
CA ILE A 287 8.07 15.70 3.44
C ILE A 287 7.30 14.42 3.02
N PRO A 288 7.42 13.27 3.73
CA PRO A 288 6.67 12.06 3.39
C PRO A 288 5.16 12.14 3.63
N ASP A 289 4.70 13.10 4.44
CA ASP A 289 3.28 13.28 4.79
C ASP A 289 2.57 14.26 3.86
N GLY A 290 3.34 15.14 3.21
CA GLY A 290 2.80 16.34 2.56
C GLY A 290 2.78 17.53 3.51
N ARG A 291 3.16 18.71 2.99
CA ARG A 291 3.15 19.97 3.77
C ARG A 291 1.73 20.53 3.94
N ASP A 292 0.85 20.20 3.01
CA ASP A 292 -0.56 20.53 3.09
C ASP A 292 -1.33 19.41 3.79
N VAL A 293 -2.04 19.77 4.86
CA VAL A 293 -2.88 18.86 5.65
C VAL A 293 -4.37 19.11 5.44
N SER A 294 -4.73 19.95 4.46
CA SER A 294 -6.12 20.29 4.11
C SER A 294 -6.99 19.07 3.84
N TRP A 295 -6.39 17.96 3.41
CA TRP A 295 -7.07 16.67 3.19
C TRP A 295 -7.92 16.21 4.38
N ILE A 296 -7.61 16.60 5.62
CA ILE A 296 -8.43 16.23 6.79
C ILE A 296 -9.86 16.78 6.68
N TYR A 297 -10.09 17.84 5.90
CA TYR A 297 -11.40 18.43 5.66
C TYR A 297 -12.23 17.69 4.61
N ASP A 298 -11.61 16.88 3.76
CA ASP A 298 -12.31 16.07 2.75
C ASP A 298 -12.97 14.82 3.35
N VAL A 299 -12.61 14.46 4.59
CA VAL A 299 -13.31 13.41 5.34
C VAL A 299 -14.66 13.92 5.78
N ASP A 300 -15.73 13.15 5.57
CA ASP A 300 -17.09 13.54 5.98
C ASP A 300 -17.19 13.68 7.51
N SER A 301 -17.71 14.83 7.97
CA SER A 301 -17.91 15.09 9.41
C SER A 301 -18.83 14.07 10.08
N SER A 302 -19.81 13.52 9.37
CA SER A 302 -20.71 12.49 9.90
C SER A 302 -19.96 11.19 10.22
N VAL A 303 -18.93 10.85 9.44
CA VAL A 303 -18.08 9.67 9.67
C VAL A 303 -17.19 9.87 10.89
N ILE A 304 -16.60 11.05 11.06
CA ILE A 304 -15.82 11.39 12.26
C ILE A 304 -16.72 11.37 13.50
N PHE A 305 -17.89 12.01 13.43
CA PHE A 305 -18.84 12.05 14.53
C PHE A 305 -19.29 10.64 14.93
N SER A 306 -19.70 9.81 13.97
CA SER A 306 -20.13 8.45 14.28
C SER A 306 -19.00 7.63 14.89
N GLY A 307 -17.78 7.70 14.34
CA GLY A 307 -16.65 6.92 14.86
C GLY A 307 -16.13 7.36 16.23
N CYS A 308 -16.30 8.64 16.60
CA CYS A 308 -15.58 9.23 17.73
C CYS A 308 -16.48 9.77 18.87
N SER A 309 -17.77 10.01 18.65
CA SER A 309 -18.65 10.70 19.61
C SER A 309 -18.79 10.01 20.98
N ASP A 310 -18.58 8.69 21.05
CA ASP A 310 -18.64 7.88 22.28
C ASP A 310 -17.26 7.50 22.84
N LYS A 311 -16.17 8.14 22.36
CA LYS A 311 -14.79 7.81 22.73
C LYS A 311 -14.08 8.97 23.41
N GLU A 312 -13.12 8.65 24.28
CA GLU A 312 -12.18 9.67 24.76
C GLU A 312 -11.18 9.99 23.65
N ILE A 313 -11.12 11.26 23.24
CA ILE A 313 -10.30 11.71 22.12
C ILE A 313 -9.02 12.36 22.61
N TYR A 314 -7.91 12.00 21.95
CA TYR A 314 -6.58 12.56 22.13
C TYR A 314 -6.02 12.98 20.77
N VAL A 315 -5.31 14.09 20.73
CA VAL A 315 -4.74 14.65 19.50
C VAL A 315 -3.30 15.09 19.73
N SER A 316 -2.43 14.73 18.78
CA SER A 316 -1.00 15.05 18.83
C SER A 316 -0.37 15.20 17.45
N GLY A 317 0.96 15.40 17.44
CA GLY A 317 1.74 15.68 16.24
C GLY A 317 1.92 17.17 15.98
N VAL A 318 2.79 17.49 15.02
CA VAL A 318 3.17 18.88 14.67
C VAL A 318 1.95 19.71 14.23
N ARG A 319 0.97 19.05 13.60
CA ARG A 319 -0.32 19.63 13.14
C ARG A 319 -1.50 19.14 13.98
N GLY A 320 -1.24 18.78 15.24
CA GLY A 320 -2.29 18.34 16.17
C GLY A 320 -3.39 19.38 16.37
N PHE A 321 -3.07 20.68 16.34
CA PHE A 321 -4.08 21.74 16.45
C PHE A 321 -5.02 21.78 15.24
N ASP A 322 -4.51 21.60 14.01
CA ASP A 322 -5.34 21.50 12.80
C ASP A 322 -6.32 20.33 12.91
N MET A 323 -5.85 19.17 13.38
CA MET A 323 -6.69 17.99 13.61
C MET A 323 -7.72 18.22 14.72
N ALA A 324 -7.36 18.88 15.81
CA ALA A 324 -8.29 19.19 16.89
C ALA A 324 -9.43 20.11 16.42
N VAL A 325 -9.13 21.13 15.62
CA VAL A 325 -10.14 22.01 14.99
C VAL A 325 -11.02 21.19 14.03
N ARG A 326 -10.44 20.27 13.25
CA ARG A 326 -11.22 19.42 12.35
C ARG A 326 -12.20 18.53 13.11
N ILE A 327 -11.78 17.94 14.23
CA ILE A 327 -12.64 17.08 15.06
C ILE A 327 -13.74 17.90 15.75
N ASP A 328 -13.43 19.12 16.20
CA ASP A 328 -14.41 20.06 16.75
C ASP A 328 -15.50 20.42 15.72
N TYR A 329 -15.11 20.70 14.47
CA TYR A 329 -16.08 20.91 13.37
C TYR A 329 -16.92 19.68 13.03
N ALA A 330 -16.49 18.48 13.40
CA ALA A 330 -17.32 17.29 13.29
C ALA A 330 -18.34 17.14 14.44
N GLY A 331 -18.31 18.02 15.44
CA GLY A 331 -19.20 17.96 16.62
C GLY A 331 -18.72 17.01 17.70
N VAL A 332 -17.43 16.65 17.71
CA VAL A 332 -16.83 15.75 18.70
C VAL A 332 -16.03 16.56 19.72
N VAL A 333 -16.36 16.42 20.99
CA VAL A 333 -15.73 17.18 22.07
C VAL A 333 -14.36 16.60 22.42
N ILE A 334 -13.34 17.45 22.42
CA ILE A 334 -11.99 17.10 22.88
C ILE A 334 -11.65 17.94 24.12
N PRO A 335 -11.34 17.32 25.27
CA PRO A 335 -10.79 18.05 26.41
C PRO A 335 -9.50 18.78 26.00
N LYS A 336 -9.34 20.06 26.38
CA LYS A 336 -8.19 20.88 25.95
C LYS A 336 -6.85 20.25 26.34
N GLU A 337 -6.83 19.61 27.50
CA GLU A 337 -5.70 18.86 28.04
C GLU A 337 -5.29 17.61 27.23
N ASN A 338 -6.17 17.14 26.33
CA ASN A 338 -5.94 16.00 25.45
C ASN A 338 -5.46 16.45 24.05
N VAL A 339 -5.18 17.73 23.86
CA VAL A 339 -4.56 18.28 22.64
C VAL A 339 -3.13 18.73 22.96
N LEU A 340 -2.14 17.89 22.63
CA LEU A 340 -0.72 18.15 22.89
C LEU A 340 0.11 17.79 21.66
N THR A 341 0.91 18.71 21.14
CA THR A 341 1.78 18.43 19.98
C THR A 341 2.86 17.39 20.27
N SER A 342 3.26 17.25 21.54
CA SER A 342 4.24 16.29 22.03
C SER A 342 3.62 14.89 22.18
N VAL A 343 3.99 13.99 21.27
CA VAL A 343 3.55 12.59 21.28
C VAL A 343 3.99 11.83 22.56
N PRO A 344 5.19 12.04 23.13
CA PRO A 344 5.54 11.43 24.42
C PRO A 344 4.63 11.89 25.57
N GLU A 345 4.28 13.17 25.61
CA GLU A 345 3.42 13.73 26.67
C GLU A 345 1.99 13.21 26.56
N ILE A 346 1.42 13.15 25.35
CA ILE A 346 0.06 12.62 25.18
C ILE A 346 -0.01 11.14 25.57
N VAL A 347 1.01 10.35 25.25
CA VAL A 347 1.08 8.94 25.69
C VAL A 347 1.27 8.82 27.20
N GLY A 348 2.06 9.69 27.82
CA GLY A 348 2.17 9.77 29.27
C GLY A 348 0.82 10.05 29.93
N ARG A 349 0.02 10.94 29.33
CA ARG A 349 -1.34 11.25 29.79
C ARG A 349 -2.27 10.04 29.69
N ILE A 350 -2.28 9.35 28.55
CA ILE A 350 -3.08 8.13 28.34
C ILE A 350 -2.69 7.05 29.36
N LYS A 351 -1.38 6.88 29.64
CA LYS A 351 -0.87 5.93 30.65
C LYS A 351 -1.35 6.23 32.07
N ASN A 352 -1.58 7.50 32.40
CA ASN A 352 -2.07 7.89 33.73
C ASN A 352 -3.58 7.65 33.91
N LYS A 353 -4.30 7.25 32.84
CA LYS A 353 -5.72 6.92 32.88
C LYS A 353 -5.91 5.42 33.07
N ASN A 354 -6.07 5.00 34.32
CA ASN A 354 -6.23 3.58 34.70
C ASN A 354 -7.50 2.91 34.13
N THR A 355 -8.41 3.68 33.54
CA THR A 355 -9.66 3.19 32.94
C THR A 355 -9.50 2.75 31.49
N LEU A 356 -8.42 3.15 30.81
CA LEU A 356 -8.20 2.83 29.40
C LEU A 356 -7.40 1.53 29.28
N LYS A 357 -7.76 0.70 28.31
CA LYS A 357 -7.03 -0.53 27.95
C LYS A 357 -6.72 -0.58 26.47
N ASN A 358 -7.71 -0.34 25.61
CA ASN A 358 -7.57 -0.44 24.16
C ASN A 358 -7.69 0.93 23.52
N ILE A 359 -6.62 1.37 22.85
CA ILE A 359 -6.52 2.68 22.23
C ILE A 359 -6.29 2.48 20.74
N ILE A 360 -7.19 3.02 19.93
CA ILE A 360 -6.98 3.07 18.48
C ILE A 360 -6.21 4.34 18.13
N VAL A 361 -5.19 4.20 17.29
CA VAL A 361 -4.28 5.29 16.92
C VAL A 361 -4.34 5.50 15.41
N PHE A 362 -4.61 6.74 15.00
CA PHE A 362 -4.63 7.18 13.60
C PHE A 362 -3.47 8.14 13.32
N PRO A 363 -2.24 7.62 13.10
CA PRO A 363 -1.13 8.45 12.68
C PRO A 363 -1.06 8.56 11.14
N ASN A 364 -0.53 9.66 10.63
CA ASN A 364 0.01 9.69 9.27
C ASN A 364 1.45 9.12 9.21
N TYR A 365 2.11 9.13 8.05
CA TYR A 365 3.28 8.29 7.80
C TYR A 365 4.44 8.54 8.77
N SER A 366 4.95 9.78 8.86
CA SER A 366 6.07 10.09 9.75
C SER A 366 5.69 9.96 11.23
N ALA A 367 4.45 10.31 11.58
CA ALA A 367 3.90 10.14 12.92
C ALA A 367 3.91 8.67 13.34
N MET A 368 3.53 7.76 12.44
CA MET A 368 3.50 6.33 12.69
C MET A 368 4.90 5.78 12.99
N LEU A 369 5.89 6.15 12.16
CA LEU A 369 7.28 5.70 12.36
C LEU A 369 7.84 6.20 13.70
N TYR A 370 7.57 7.46 14.04
CA TYR A 370 7.99 8.05 15.31
C TYR A 370 7.32 7.38 16.51
N PHE A 371 5.98 7.28 16.48
CA PHE A 371 5.17 6.69 17.54
C PHE A 371 5.58 5.24 17.80
N ARG A 372 5.74 4.44 16.75
CA ARG A 372 6.17 3.04 16.86
C ARG A 372 7.58 2.91 17.43
N LYS A 373 8.53 3.72 16.97
CA LYS A 373 9.89 3.73 17.51
C LYS A 373 9.88 4.06 19.00
N MET A 374 9.04 4.99 19.41
CA MET A 374 8.86 5.36 20.82
C MET A 374 8.29 4.20 21.65
N LEU A 375 7.29 3.47 21.14
CA LEU A 375 6.68 2.35 21.88
C LEU A 375 7.55 1.09 21.92
N THR A 376 8.26 0.77 20.83
CA THR A 376 8.97 -0.52 20.66
C THR A 376 10.48 -0.45 20.81
N GLY A 377 11.07 0.76 20.76
CA GLY A 377 12.53 0.96 20.81
C GLY A 377 13.29 0.53 19.55
N ARG A 378 12.63 -0.06 18.54
CA ARG A 378 13.29 -0.56 17.32
C ARG A 378 13.27 0.50 16.21
N LYS A 379 14.42 0.72 15.55
CA LYS A 379 14.46 1.42 14.26
C LYS A 379 13.99 0.46 13.16
N ILE A 380 13.21 0.96 12.21
CA ILE A 380 12.93 0.23 10.97
C ILE A 380 14.25 0.19 10.20
N LEU A 381 14.78 -1.02 10.00
CA LEU A 381 15.83 -1.33 9.05
C LEU A 381 15.17 -1.88 7.78
#